data_AF-A0A1Q7QDT9-F1
#
_entry.id   AF-A0A1Q7QDT9-F1
#
_cell.length_a   1.000
_cell.length_b   1.000
_cell.length_c   1.000
_cell.angle_alpha   90.00
_cell.angle_beta   90.00
_cell.angle_gamma   90.00
#
_symmetry.space_group_name_H-M   'P 1'
#
loop_
_entity.id
_entity.type
_entity.pdbx_description
1 polymer ?
#
loop_
_entity_poly.entity_id
_entity_poly.type
_entity_poly.pdbx_seq_one_letter_code
_entity_poly.pdbx_strand_id
1 'polypeptide(L)'
;MLWVGLLAVAQIADLITTEADRLRGGIETNEFAAFVLLVGGPGLFLILKLAVVLGMAAAVLIALRYRQDYPGERAERCLDIVARTLQGSVVLLTVTAINNAHVFVEIAASAGSA
;
A
#
# COMPACT_ATOMS: atom_id res chain seq x y z
N MET A 1 -5.57 -6.69 13.42
CA MET A 1 -4.92 -5.37 13.51
C MET A 1 -3.49 -5.36 13.01
N LEU A 2 -2.66 -6.37 13.30
CA LEU A 2 -1.29 -6.48 12.74
C LEU A 2 -1.23 -6.21 11.22
N TRP A 3 -2.08 -6.87 10.44
CA TRP A 3 -2.11 -6.70 8.98
C TRP A 3 -2.49 -5.30 8.50
N VAL A 4 -3.31 -4.56 9.26
CA VAL A 4 -3.61 -3.16 8.96
C VAL A 4 -2.38 -2.29 9.21
N GLY A 5 -1.64 -2.56 10.29
CA GLY A 5 -0.35 -1.91 10.55
C GLY A 5 0.68 -2.21 9.47
N LEU A 6 0.79 -3.48 9.05
CA LEU A 6 1.66 -3.88 7.93
C LEU A 6 1.26 -3.21 6.62
N LEU A 7 -0.05 -3.06 6.36
CA LEU A 7 -0.54 -2.29 5.23
C LEU A 7 -0.08 -0.84 5.31
N ALA A 8 -0.19 -0.19 6.47
CA ALA A 8 0.28 1.19 6.65
C ALA A 8 1.78 1.33 6.35
N VAL A 9 2.61 0.41 6.87
CA VAL A 9 4.05 0.39 6.59
C VAL A 9 4.33 0.16 5.11
N ALA A 10 3.62 -0.76 4.47
CA ALA A 10 3.77 -1.04 3.03
C ALA A 10 3.41 0.19 2.17
N GLN A 11 2.36 0.94 2.52
CA GLN A 11 1.98 2.17 1.83
C GLN A 11 3.07 3.25 1.92
N ILE A 12 3.72 3.37 3.08
CA ILE A 12 4.83 4.32 3.30
C ILE A 12 6.08 3.89 2.52
N ALA A 13 6.44 2.60 2.58
CA ALA A 13 7.58 2.06 1.83
C ALA A 13 7.41 2.31 0.32
N ASP A 14 6.21 2.05 -0.20
CA ASP A 14 5.88 2.28 -1.61
C ASP A 14 6.03 3.77 -2.01
N LEU A 15 5.56 4.69 -1.16
CA LEU A 15 5.78 6.14 -1.38
C LEU A 15 7.27 6.49 -1.45
N ILE A 16 8.07 6.00 -0.50
CA ILE A 16 9.51 6.28 -0.46
C ILE A 16 10.18 5.77 -1.73
N THR A 17 9.84 4.55 -2.16
CA THR A 17 10.43 3.97 -3.39
C THR A 17 10.01 4.72 -4.64
N THR A 18 8.74 5.13 -4.77
CA THR A 18 8.25 5.95 -5.89
C THR A 18 8.94 7.30 -5.96
N GLU A 19 9.07 8.01 -4.84
CA GLU A 19 9.76 9.31 -4.81
C GLU A 19 11.26 9.15 -5.12
N ALA A 20 11.89 8.09 -4.62
CA ALA A 20 13.30 7.82 -4.89
C ALA A 20 13.55 7.52 -6.39
N ASP A 21 12.65 6.79 -7.04
CA ASP A 21 12.72 6.52 -8.48
C ASP A 21 12.48 7.81 -9.30
N ARG A 22 11.46 8.59 -8.92
CA ARG A 22 11.13 9.88 -9.55
C ARG A 22 12.26 10.89 -9.45
N LEU A 23 12.94 11.01 -8.31
CA LEU A 23 14.10 11.91 -8.12
C LEU A 23 15.27 11.56 -9.04
N ARG A 24 15.33 10.33 -9.55
CA ARG A 24 16.36 9.87 -10.51
C ARG A 24 15.90 9.92 -11.97
N GLY A 25 14.74 10.51 -12.24
CA GLY A 25 14.19 10.64 -13.59
C GLY A 25 13.29 9.47 -14.01
N GLY A 26 12.90 8.59 -13.08
CA GLY A 26 11.88 7.57 -13.32
C GLY A 26 10.54 8.21 -13.68
N ILE A 27 9.89 7.68 -14.72
CA ILE A 27 8.55 8.12 -15.14
C ILE A 27 7.53 7.17 -14.52
N GLU A 28 6.63 7.71 -13.71
CA GLU A 28 5.57 6.89 -13.15
C GLU A 28 4.62 6.41 -14.24
N THR A 29 4.50 5.08 -14.36
CA THR A 29 3.70 4.43 -15.41
C THR A 29 2.20 4.45 -15.10
N ASN A 30 1.85 4.62 -13.82
CA ASN A 30 0.47 4.80 -13.41
C ASN A 30 0.06 6.27 -13.58
N GLU A 31 -0.77 6.55 -14.59
CA GLU A 31 -1.24 7.91 -14.90
C GLU A 31 -1.92 8.61 -13.71
N PHE A 32 -2.67 7.87 -12.90
CA PHE A 32 -3.33 8.43 -11.73
C PHE A 32 -2.33 8.80 -10.64
N ALA A 33 -1.36 7.91 -10.35
CA ALA A 33 -0.31 8.21 -9.38
C ALA A 33 0.56 9.38 -9.85
N ALA A 34 0.94 9.39 -11.13
CA ALA A 34 1.68 10.49 -11.76
C ALA A 34 0.93 11.82 -11.64
N PHE A 35 -0.38 11.84 -11.92
CA PHE A 35 -1.22 13.03 -11.78
C PHE A 35 -1.28 13.53 -10.33
N VAL A 36 -1.53 12.64 -9.37
CA VAL A 36 -1.60 13.01 -7.94
C VAL A 36 -0.26 13.56 -7.45
N LEU A 37 0.85 12.94 -7.85
CA LEU A 37 2.20 13.39 -7.52
C LEU A 37 2.57 14.70 -8.22
N LEU A 38 2.05 14.96 -9.42
CA LEU A 38 2.27 16.21 -10.15
C LEU A 38 1.50 17.37 -9.51
N VAL A 39 0.22 17.16 -9.19
CA VAL A 39 -0.67 18.23 -8.70
C VAL A 39 -0.52 18.47 -7.20
N GLY A 40 -0.39 17.42 -6.41
CA GLY A 40 -0.38 17.50 -4.94
C GLY A 40 0.90 17.04 -4.25
N GLY A 41 1.86 16.51 -5.02
CA GLY A 41 3.14 16.06 -4.48
C GLY A 41 3.05 14.80 -3.61
N PRO A 42 4.18 14.41 -2.97
CA PRO A 42 4.28 13.22 -2.13
C PRO A 42 3.30 13.25 -0.94
N GLY A 43 3.02 14.44 -0.39
CA GLY A 43 2.14 14.61 0.75
C GLY A 43 0.70 14.20 0.44
N LEU A 44 0.14 14.68 -0.68
CA LEU A 44 -1.22 14.31 -1.09
C LEU A 44 -1.31 12.81 -1.43
N PHE A 45 -0.28 12.28 -2.09
CA PHE A 45 -0.20 10.85 -2.41
C PHE A 45 -0.17 9.98 -1.14
N LEU A 46 0.58 10.39 -0.10
CA LEU A 46 0.57 9.74 1.21
C LEU A 46 -0.81 9.80 1.87
N ILE A 47 -1.47 10.96 1.87
CA ILE A 47 -2.79 11.13 2.47
C ILE A 47 -3.80 10.19 1.81
N LEU A 48 -3.79 10.11 0.47
CA LEU A 48 -4.65 9.21 -0.27
C LEU A 48 -4.43 7.74 0.13
N LYS A 49 -3.16 7.33 0.24
CA LYS A 49 -2.79 5.98 0.69
C LYS A 49 -3.23 5.70 2.14
N LEU A 50 -3.04 6.66 3.04
CA LEU A 50 -3.50 6.53 4.43
C LEU A 50 -5.03 6.47 4.53
N ALA A 51 -5.77 7.13 3.63
CA ALA A 51 -7.22 6.99 3.56
C ALA A 51 -7.64 5.55 3.22
N VAL A 52 -6.89 4.85 2.36
CA VAL A 52 -7.12 3.41 2.08
C VAL A 52 -6.88 2.56 3.33
N VAL A 53 -5.79 2.83 4.06
CA VAL A 53 -5.49 2.13 5.34
C VAL A 53 -6.62 2.34 6.35
N LEU A 54 -7.10 3.58 6.50
CA LEU A 54 -8.21 3.92 7.39
C LEU A 54 -9.52 3.25 6.96
N GLY A 55 -9.82 3.26 5.66
CA GLY A 55 -10.99 2.57 5.11
C GLY A 55 -10.97 1.07 5.38
N MET A 56 -9.80 0.44 5.24
CA MET A 56 -9.63 -0.98 5.56
C MET A 56 -9.73 -1.26 7.06
N ALA A 57 -9.17 -0.39 7.90
CA ALA A 57 -9.33 -0.48 9.35
C ALA A 57 -10.81 -0.41 9.75
N ALA A 58 -11.55 0.54 9.16
CA ALA A 58 -12.99 0.67 9.36
C ALA A 58 -13.76 -0.57 8.89
N ALA A 59 -13.43 -1.12 7.71
CA ALA A 59 -14.05 -2.34 7.21
C ALA A 59 -13.84 -3.54 8.16
N VAL A 60 -12.63 -3.71 8.71
CA VAL A 60 -12.32 -4.74 9.71
C VAL A 60 -13.12 -4.52 10.99
N LEU A 61 -13.22 -3.28 11.48
CA LEU A 61 -13.99 -2.95 12.68
C LEU A 61 -15.49 -3.21 12.48
N ILE A 62 -16.04 -2.86 11.32
CA ILE A 62 -17.43 -3.14 10.96
C ILE A 62 -17.68 -4.65 10.91
N ALA A 63 -16.79 -5.42 10.28
CA ALA A 63 -16.90 -6.87 10.23
C ALA A 63 -16.84 -7.51 11.63
N LEU A 64 -15.95 -7.02 12.50
CA LEU A 64 -15.85 -7.47 13.89
C LEU A 64 -17.12 -7.13 14.69
N ARG A 65 -17.65 -5.92 14.52
CA ARG A 65 -18.89 -5.49 15.18
C ARG A 65 -20.07 -6.33 14.71
N TYR A 66 -20.18 -6.56 13.40
CA TYR A 66 -21.21 -7.42 12.81
C TYR A 66 -21.16 -8.85 13.37
N ARG A 67 -19.97 -9.42 13.55
CA ARG A 67 -19.81 -10.74 14.20
C ARG A 67 -20.30 -10.76 15.64
N GLN A 68 -20.08 -9.68 16.40
CA GLN A 68 -20.54 -9.60 17.78
C GLN A 68 -22.07 -9.53 17.87
N ASP A 69 -22.70 -8.77 16.97
CA ASP A 69 -24.16 -8.59 16.96
C ASP A 69 -24.89 -9.79 16.32
N TYR A 70 -24.25 -10.49 15.37
CA TYR A 70 -24.82 -11.63 14.64
C TYR A 70 -23.83 -12.81 14.55
N PRO A 71 -23.61 -13.56 15.64
CA PRO A 71 -22.70 -14.69 15.63
C PRO A 71 -23.24 -15.81 14.74
N GLY A 72 -22.43 -16.25 13.77
CA GLY A 72 -22.74 -17.36 12.87
C GLY A 72 -21.73 -17.49 11.72
N GLU A 73 -21.77 -18.61 11.00
CA GLU A 73 -20.81 -18.94 9.93
C GLU A 73 -20.65 -17.85 8.86
N ARG A 74 -21.72 -17.12 8.55
CA ARG A 74 -21.69 -16.05 7.55
C ARG A 74 -20.82 -14.87 8.00
N ALA A 75 -20.88 -14.52 9.29
CA ALA A 75 -20.06 -13.46 9.86
C ALA A 75 -18.58 -13.87 9.90
N GLU A 76 -18.29 -15.14 10.21
CA GLU A 76 -16.92 -15.67 10.19
C GLU A 76 -16.35 -15.67 8.77
N ARG A 77 -17.11 -16.12 7.77
CA ARG A 77 -16.70 -16.05 6.36
C ARG A 77 -16.43 -14.61 5.90
N CYS A 78 -17.27 -13.66 6.30
CA CYS A 78 -17.04 -12.24 6.00
C CYS A 78 -15.70 -11.76 6.56
N LEU A 79 -15.42 -12.09 7.82
CA LEU A 79 -14.18 -11.70 8.48
C LEU A 79 -12.95 -12.36 7.84
N ASP A 80 -13.05 -13.64 7.47
CA ASP A 80 -11.99 -14.37 6.78
C ASP A 80 -11.69 -13.80 5.40
N ILE A 81 -12.72 -13.44 4.63
CA ILE A 81 -12.55 -12.80 3.32
C ILE A 81 -11.83 -11.47 3.48
N VAL A 82 -12.30 -10.61 4.40
CA VAL A 82 -11.66 -9.31 4.66
C VAL A 82 -10.19 -9.50 5.09
N ALA A 83 -9.92 -10.45 5.99
CA ALA A 83 -8.57 -10.74 6.45
C ALA A 83 -7.67 -11.27 5.33
N ARG A 84 -8.14 -12.19 4.50
CA ARG A 84 -7.36 -12.75 3.38
C ARG A 84 -7.09 -11.72 2.29
N THR A 85 -8.08 -10.89 1.95
CA THR A 85 -7.90 -9.79 0.99
C THR A 85 -6.85 -8.82 1.52
N LEU A 86 -6.94 -8.42 2.79
CA LEU A 86 -5.95 -7.54 3.42
C LEU A 86 -4.54 -8.16 3.40
N GLN A 87 -4.41 -9.44 3.75
CA GLN A 87 -3.15 -10.17 3.68
C GLN A 87 -2.58 -10.19 2.26
N GLY A 88 -3.41 -10.54 1.28
CA GLY A 88 -3.03 -10.54 -0.13
C GLY A 88 -2.55 -9.17 -0.60
N SER A 89 -3.23 -8.09 -0.21
CA SER A 89 -2.81 -6.72 -0.53
C SER A 89 -1.45 -6.37 0.08
N VAL A 90 -1.21 -6.71 1.34
CA VAL A 90 0.08 -6.47 2.00
C VAL A 90 1.21 -7.24 1.31
N VAL A 91 0.98 -8.50 0.97
CA VAL A 91 1.97 -9.33 0.26
C VAL A 91 2.27 -8.74 -1.10
N LEU A 92 1.24 -8.39 -1.88
CA LEU A 92 1.40 -7.79 -3.20
C LEU A 92 2.21 -6.48 -3.13
N LEU A 93 1.85 -5.58 -2.21
CA LEU A 93 2.57 -4.32 -2.01
C LEU A 93 4.02 -4.55 -1.57
N THR A 94 4.27 -5.58 -0.76
CA THR A 94 5.65 -5.93 -0.36
C THR A 94 6.46 -6.38 -1.58
N VAL A 95 5.87 -7.21 -2.46
CA VAL A 95 6.52 -7.63 -3.71
C VAL A 95 6.80 -6.42 -4.60
N THR A 96 5.83 -5.51 -4.76
CA THR A 96 6.02 -4.26 -5.51
C THR A 96 7.14 -3.42 -4.91
N ALA A 97 7.16 -3.23 -3.59
CA ALA A 97 8.20 -2.45 -2.92
C ALA A 97 9.60 -3.08 -3.09
N ILE A 98 9.72 -4.41 -3.02
CA ILE A 98 10.98 -5.13 -3.28
C ILE A 98 11.41 -4.92 -4.74
N ASN A 99 10.48 -5.04 -5.70
CA ASN A 99 10.79 -4.83 -7.11
C ASN A 99 11.26 -3.40 -7.38
N ASN A 100 10.59 -2.39 -6.80
CA ASN A 100 10.99 -1.00 -6.91
C ASN A 100 12.36 -0.75 -6.25
N ALA A 101 12.64 -1.39 -5.12
CA ALA A 101 13.95 -1.31 -4.46
C ALA A 101 15.07 -1.95 -5.29
N HIS A 102 14.80 -3.06 -5.98
CA HIS A 102 15.76 -3.71 -6.87
C HIS A 102 16.14 -2.80 -8.04
N VAL A 103 15.13 -2.24 -8.72
CA VAL A 103 15.32 -1.26 -9.80
C VAL A 103 16.13 -0.06 -9.30
N PHE A 104 15.83 0.43 -8.09
CA PHE A 104 16.59 1.52 -7.48
C PHE A 104 18.09 1.17 -7.29
N VAL A 105 18.41 -0.06 -6.87
CA VAL A 105 19.80 -0.52 -6.70
C VAL A 105 20.51 -0.62 -8.06
N GLU A 106 19.85 -1.15 -9.10
CA GLU A 106 20.43 -1.24 -10.44
C GLU A 106 20.74 0.15 -11.03
N ILE A 107 19.83 1.11 -10.86
CA ILE A 107 20.05 2.50 -11.28
C ILE A 107 21.22 3.12 -10.49
N ALA A 108 21.31 2.85 -9.18
CA ALA A 108 22.42 3.36 -8.36
C ALA A 108 23.78 2.81 -8.82
N ALA A 109 23.82 1.51 -9.14
CA ALA A 109 25.05 0.84 -9.57
C ALA A 109 25.53 1.34 -10.95
N SER A 110 24.61 1.60 -11.88
CA SER A 110 24.96 2.13 -13.20
C SER A 110 25.45 3.58 -13.15
N ALA A 111 24.84 4.43 -12.32
CA ALA A 111 25.27 5.82 -12.12
C ALA A 111 26.65 5.96 -11.44
N GLY A 112 27.07 4.98 -10.63
CA GLY A 112 28.40 4.95 -10.00
C GLY A 112 29.53 4.43 -10.89
N SER A 113 29.21 3.95 -12.10
CA SER A 113 30.16 3.40 -13.07
C SER A 113 30.51 4.35 -14.23
N ALA A 114 29.97 5.58 -14.20
CA ALA A 114 30.21 6.66 -15.15
C ALA A 114 30.99 7.80 -14.50
#